data_AF-A0A0S7EY65-F1
#
_entry.id   AF-A0A0S7EY65-F1
#
_cell.length_a   1.000
_cell.length_b   1.000
_cell.length_c   1.000
_cell.angle_alpha   90.00
_cell.angle_beta   90.00
_cell.angle_gamma   90.00
#
_symmetry.space_group_name_H-M   'P 1'
#
loop_
_entity.id
_entity.type
_entity.pdbx_description
1 polymer ?
#
loop_
_entity_poly.entity_id
_entity_poly.type
_entity_poly.pdbx_seq_one_letter_code
_entity_poly.pdbx_strand_id
1 'polypeptide(L)'
;SSMAEERLWNRVNIPYPCATSIVRMKVAPKTVRLFRDLLLQNGEVMKLLHSKLLQTEIRLVYDLMYVLNNSYRGNKTFKGLQQVEQCVNRLKNMKLDAALQGLKELCPNQIQMALCKKNGDCDVPSQPMLEWTCLKVLGAGKLLSCTLSRCSRAFILAKQQMKWEEFLILNIVLTSMLSRLW
;
A
#
# COMPACT_ATOMS: atom_id res chain seq x y z
N SER A 1 -17.29 12.50 -21.75
CA SER A 1 -16.27 13.41 -21.20
C SER A 1 -16.06 13.17 -19.71
N SER A 2 -14.96 12.51 -19.33
CA SER A 2 -14.34 12.57 -17.97
C SER A 2 -13.05 11.72 -17.90
N MET A 3 -12.32 11.61 -19.02
CA MET A 3 -11.18 10.72 -19.16
C MET A 3 -9.83 11.38 -18.84
N ALA A 4 -9.83 12.55 -18.17
CA ALA A 4 -8.63 13.38 -18.03
C ALA A 4 -8.51 14.12 -16.69
N GLU A 5 -9.02 13.55 -15.59
CA GLU A 5 -8.33 13.73 -14.31
C GLU A 5 -7.38 12.55 -14.15
N GLU A 6 -6.32 12.60 -14.95
CA GLU A 6 -5.10 11.86 -14.71
C GLU A 6 -4.64 12.24 -13.30
N ARG A 7 -5.03 11.42 -12.32
CA ARG A 7 -4.83 11.61 -10.89
C ARG A 7 -3.33 11.82 -10.58
N LEU A 8 -2.89 13.07 -10.66
CA LEU A 8 -1.51 13.57 -10.48
C LEU A 8 -0.90 13.18 -9.14
N TRP A 9 -1.74 12.92 -8.13
CA TRP A 9 -1.31 12.51 -6.79
C TRP A 9 -0.44 11.24 -6.78
N ASN A 10 -0.46 10.45 -7.86
CA ASN A 10 0.23 9.18 -8.00
C ASN A 10 1.49 9.23 -8.90
N ARG A 11 1.89 10.43 -9.35
CA ARG A 11 3.18 10.66 -10.04
C ARG A 11 4.24 11.33 -9.15
N VAL A 12 3.83 11.80 -7.97
CA VAL A 12 4.73 12.51 -7.06
C VAL A 12 5.54 11.48 -6.28
N ASN A 13 6.77 11.23 -6.72
CA ASN A 13 7.76 10.60 -5.85
C ASN A 13 8.06 11.60 -4.73
N ILE A 14 7.45 11.39 -3.55
CA ILE A 14 7.67 12.26 -2.40
C ILE A 14 9.16 12.11 -2.02
N PRO A 15 9.98 13.15 -2.21
CA PRO A 15 11.41 13.07 -1.93
C PRO A 15 11.60 12.75 -0.46
N TYR A 16 12.61 11.92 -0.17
CA TYR A 16 12.98 11.63 1.20
C TYR A 16 13.41 12.94 1.90
N PRO A 17 13.02 13.18 3.17
CA PRO A 17 13.39 14.41 3.86
C PRO A 17 14.91 14.56 3.94
N CYS A 18 15.43 15.74 3.58
CA CYS A 18 16.87 16.04 3.64
C CYS A 18 17.43 16.06 5.08
N ALA A 19 16.56 16.18 6.09
CA ALA A 19 16.92 16.14 7.50
C ALA A 19 16.19 14.98 8.20
N THR A 20 16.88 13.84 8.33
CA THR A 20 16.48 12.74 9.22
C THR A 20 17.10 12.95 10.59
N SER A 21 16.69 14.02 11.27
CA SER A 21 17.14 14.25 12.63
C SER A 21 16.23 13.55 13.63
N ILE A 22 16.87 13.01 14.67
CA ILE A 22 16.24 12.69 15.94
C ILE A 22 16.22 14.00 16.74
N VAL A 23 15.05 14.37 17.25
CA VAL A 23 14.86 15.57 18.06
C VAL A 23 14.68 15.17 19.50
N ARG A 24 15.44 15.80 20.40
CA ARG A 24 15.27 15.61 21.83
C ARG A 24 14.15 16.50 22.34
N MET A 25 13.10 15.91 22.89
CA MET A 25 11.92 16.65 23.36
C MET A 25 11.51 16.16 24.74
N LYS A 26 11.00 17.09 25.56
CA LYS A 26 10.33 16.74 26.81
C LYS A 26 9.04 15.98 26.51
N VAL A 27 8.94 14.73 26.98
CA VAL A 27 7.83 13.86 26.58
C VAL A 27 6.77 13.79 27.67
N ALA A 28 5.58 14.30 27.35
CA ALA A 28 4.41 14.10 28.18
C ALA A 28 4.01 12.60 28.21
N PRO A 29 3.46 12.08 29.32
CA PRO A 29 3.05 10.67 29.43
C PRO A 29 2.06 10.22 28.34
N LYS A 30 1.24 11.14 27.81
CA LYS A 30 0.30 10.91 26.70
C LYS A 30 1.04 10.60 25.40
N THR A 31 2.12 11.32 25.11
CA THR A 31 2.94 11.14 23.91
C THR A 31 3.64 9.79 23.90
N VAL A 32 4.07 9.29 25.06
CA VAL A 32 4.63 7.92 25.20
C VAL A 32 3.63 6.85 24.77
N ARG A 33 2.35 7.02 25.12
CA ARG A 33 1.30 6.07 24.71
C ARG A 33 1.09 6.11 23.19
N LEU A 34 0.98 7.32 22.61
CA LEU A 34 0.80 7.49 21.16
C LEU A 34 1.90 6.82 20.33
N PHE A 35 3.17 6.98 20.72
CA PHE A 35 4.27 6.34 20.01
C PHE A 35 4.25 4.81 20.16
N ARG A 36 3.83 4.28 21.31
CA ARG A 36 3.68 2.83 21.50
C ARG A 36 2.60 2.28 20.58
N ASP A 37 1.46 2.96 20.54
CA ASP A 37 0.33 2.56 19.70
C ASP A 37 0.72 2.64 18.22
N LEU A 38 1.41 3.71 17.81
CA LEU A 38 1.95 3.88 16.47
C LEU A 38 2.90 2.74 16.08
N LEU A 39 3.83 2.36 16.96
CA LEU A 39 4.77 1.26 16.70
C LEU A 39 4.06 -0.10 16.58
N LEU A 40 3.03 -0.32 17.39
CA LEU A 40 2.23 -1.54 17.32
C LEU A 40 1.45 -1.60 16.00
N GLN A 41 0.74 -0.53 15.64
CA GLN A 41 0.01 -0.46 14.38
C GLN A 41 0.94 -0.57 13.17
N ASN A 42 2.11 0.07 13.23
CA ASN A 42 3.14 -0.05 12.21
C ASN A 42 3.57 -1.51 12.01
N GLY A 43 3.81 -2.24 13.11
CA GLY A 43 4.14 -3.66 13.07
C GLY A 43 3.06 -4.51 12.42
N GLU A 44 1.79 -4.26 12.72
CA GLU A 44 0.66 -4.97 12.09
C GLU A 44 0.55 -4.67 10.58
N VAL A 45 0.67 -3.41 10.18
CA VAL A 45 0.69 -3.03 8.76
C VAL A 45 1.83 -3.72 8.01
N MET A 46 3.02 -3.74 8.60
CA MET A 46 4.18 -4.42 8.01
C MET A 46 3.95 -5.93 7.84
N LYS A 47 3.29 -6.60 8.81
CA LYS A 47 2.90 -8.01 8.68
C LYS A 47 1.91 -8.23 7.54
N LEU A 48 0.91 -7.35 7.40
CA LEU A 48 -0.11 -7.44 6.36
C LEU A 48 0.48 -7.25 4.95
N LEU A 49 1.38 -6.27 4.78
CA LEU A 49 2.09 -6.02 3.52
C LEU A 49 2.92 -7.23 3.08
N HIS A 50 3.51 -7.95 4.03
CA HIS A 50 4.29 -9.16 3.80
C HIS A 50 3.49 -10.45 3.87
N SER A 51 2.17 -10.39 3.97
CA SER A 51 1.35 -11.59 4.09
C SER A 51 1.53 -12.47 2.86
N LYS A 52 1.78 -13.77 3.10
CA LYS A 52 1.99 -14.76 2.03
C LYS A 52 0.82 -14.80 1.06
N LEU A 53 -0.40 -14.64 1.57
CA LEU A 53 -1.62 -14.58 0.77
C LEU A 53 -1.57 -13.44 -0.25
N LEU A 54 -1.37 -12.20 0.20
CA LEU A 54 -1.29 -11.03 -0.68
C LEU A 54 -0.17 -11.18 -1.72
N GLN A 55 1.01 -11.64 -1.29
CA GLN A 55 2.13 -11.85 -2.20
C GLN A 55 1.85 -12.92 -3.26
N THR A 56 1.07 -13.94 -2.91
CA THR A 56 0.68 -15.02 -3.85
C THR A 56 -0.33 -14.51 -4.87
N GLU A 57 -1.36 -13.77 -4.45
CA GLU A 57 -2.34 -13.19 -5.39
C GLU A 57 -1.69 -12.15 -6.31
N ILE A 58 -0.76 -11.32 -5.81
CA ILE A 58 0.00 -10.37 -6.63
C ILE A 58 0.85 -11.10 -7.69
N ARG A 59 1.50 -12.22 -7.33
CA ARG A 59 2.25 -13.05 -8.30
C ARG A 59 1.32 -13.62 -9.36
N LEU A 60 0.16 -14.13 -8.94
CA LEU A 60 -0.85 -14.67 -9.86
C LEU A 60 -1.33 -13.60 -10.85
N VAL A 61 -1.50 -12.35 -10.40
CA VAL A 61 -1.79 -11.22 -11.31
C VAL A 61 -0.68 -11.07 -12.35
N TYR A 62 0.60 -11.07 -11.95
CA TYR A 62 1.71 -10.95 -12.92
C TYR A 62 1.78 -12.12 -13.90
N ASP A 63 1.59 -13.35 -13.41
CA ASP A 63 1.62 -14.55 -14.25
C ASP A 63 0.49 -14.53 -15.29
N LEU A 64 -0.72 -14.17 -14.86
CA LEU A 64 -1.85 -13.99 -15.77
C LEU A 64 -1.60 -12.85 -16.76
N MET A 65 -1.07 -11.72 -16.31
CA MET A 65 -0.73 -10.61 -17.19
C MET A 65 0.27 -11.06 -18.26
N TYR A 66 1.30 -11.83 -17.88
CA TYR A 66 2.30 -12.36 -18.81
C TYR A 66 1.69 -13.30 -19.84
N VAL A 67 0.90 -14.29 -19.41
CA VAL A 67 0.27 -15.29 -20.30
C VAL A 67 -0.74 -14.66 -21.26
N LEU A 68 -1.52 -13.68 -20.79
CA LEU A 68 -2.63 -13.08 -21.55
C LEU A 68 -2.20 -11.90 -22.43
N ASN A 69 -0.97 -11.38 -22.24
CA ASN A 69 -0.51 -10.16 -22.92
C ASN A 69 -0.53 -10.26 -24.45
N ASN A 70 -0.33 -11.45 -25.01
CA ASN A 70 -0.30 -11.62 -26.46
C ASN A 70 -1.66 -12.01 -27.04
N SER A 71 -2.48 -12.72 -26.27
CA SER A 71 -3.75 -13.30 -26.73
C SER A 71 -4.96 -12.38 -26.50
N TYR A 72 -4.90 -11.42 -25.57
CA TYR A 72 -6.10 -10.68 -25.11
C TYR A 72 -5.97 -9.14 -25.12
N ARG A 73 -5.07 -8.56 -25.93
CA ARG A 73 -4.82 -7.09 -25.97
C ARG A 73 -6.06 -6.22 -26.20
N GLY A 74 -7.04 -6.72 -26.96
CA GLY A 74 -8.30 -6.01 -27.23
C GLY A 74 -9.38 -6.16 -26.15
N ASN A 75 -9.24 -7.14 -25.24
CA ASN A 75 -10.30 -7.54 -24.34
C ASN A 75 -10.48 -6.52 -23.18
N LYS A 76 -11.74 -6.13 -22.92
CA LYS A 76 -12.08 -5.16 -21.86
C LYS A 76 -11.74 -5.67 -20.46
N THR A 77 -11.92 -6.97 -20.19
CA THR A 77 -11.58 -7.61 -18.92
C THR A 77 -10.07 -7.64 -18.72
N PHE A 78 -9.31 -7.96 -19.76
CA PHE A 78 -7.84 -7.89 -19.70
C PHE A 78 -7.35 -6.46 -19.42
N LYS A 79 -7.93 -5.45 -20.06
CA LYS A 79 -7.66 -4.04 -19.72
C LYS A 79 -8.04 -3.68 -18.29
N GLY A 80 -9.10 -4.29 -17.75
CA GLY A 80 -9.47 -4.17 -16.33
C GLY A 80 -8.40 -4.73 -15.41
N LEU A 81 -7.90 -5.94 -15.71
CA LEU A 81 -6.80 -6.57 -14.97
C LEU A 81 -5.50 -5.76 -15.05
N GLN A 82 -5.18 -5.23 -16.23
CA GLN A 82 -4.01 -4.36 -16.42
C GLN A 82 -4.08 -3.11 -15.53
N GLN A 83 -5.28 -2.54 -15.31
CA GLN A 83 -5.43 -1.42 -14.39
C GLN A 83 -5.18 -1.82 -12.94
N VAL A 84 -5.58 -3.03 -12.54
CA VAL A 84 -5.28 -3.58 -11.20
C VAL A 84 -3.78 -3.75 -11.03
N GLU A 85 -3.11 -4.38 -12.00
CA GLU A 85 -1.66 -4.57 -12.01
C GLU A 85 -0.89 -3.25 -11.93
N GLN A 86 -1.30 -2.23 -12.70
CA GLN A 86 -0.73 -0.89 -12.61
C GLN A 86 -0.90 -0.27 -11.22
N CYS A 87 -2.05 -0.43 -10.56
CA CYS A 87 -2.26 0.05 -9.21
C CYS A 87 -1.35 -0.67 -8.20
N VAL A 88 -1.20 -1.99 -8.31
CA VAL A 88 -0.30 -2.80 -7.48
C VAL A 88 1.16 -2.36 -7.67
N ASN A 89 1.60 -2.20 -8.92
CA ASN A 89 2.94 -1.72 -9.24
C ASN A 89 3.23 -0.35 -8.63
N ARG A 90 2.27 0.58 -8.69
CA ARG A 90 2.41 1.90 -8.07
C ARG A 90 2.50 1.84 -6.55
N LEU A 91 1.70 0.98 -5.91
CA LEU A 91 1.78 0.74 -4.46
C LEU A 91 3.15 0.19 -4.05
N LYS A 92 3.69 -0.77 -4.81
CA LYS A 92 5.03 -1.32 -4.60
C LYS A 92 6.11 -0.25 -4.76
N ASN A 93 6.03 0.56 -5.81
CA ASN A 93 7.00 1.62 -6.10
C ASN A 93 6.98 2.76 -5.07
N MET A 94 5.90 2.88 -4.30
CA MET A 94 5.82 3.84 -3.21
C MET A 94 6.81 3.53 -2.07
N LYS A 95 7.29 2.28 -1.98
CA LYS A 95 8.23 1.78 -0.97
C LYS A 95 7.75 2.06 0.46
N LEU A 96 6.46 1.78 0.71
CA LEU A 96 5.84 1.98 2.03
C LEU A 96 6.56 1.19 3.11
N ASP A 97 6.98 -0.04 2.80
CA ASP A 97 7.75 -0.90 3.69
C ASP A 97 9.01 -0.22 4.24
N ALA A 98 9.87 0.29 3.35
CA ALA A 98 11.09 1.00 3.73
C ALA A 98 10.80 2.28 4.53
N ALA A 99 9.72 3.00 4.19
CA ALA A 99 9.31 4.20 4.92
C ALA A 99 8.88 3.87 6.37
N LEU A 100 8.09 2.82 6.55
CA LEU A 100 7.59 2.34 7.82
C LEU A 100 8.70 1.72 8.68
N GLN A 101 9.64 1.02 8.06
CA GLN A 101 10.84 0.50 8.71
C GLN A 101 11.75 1.64 9.19
N GLY A 102 11.99 2.67 8.36
CA GLY A 102 12.74 3.85 8.77
C GLY A 102 12.08 4.61 9.93
N LEU A 103 10.75 4.70 9.95
CA LEU A 103 10.03 5.28 11.08
C LEU A 103 10.22 4.45 12.36
N LYS A 104 10.22 3.11 12.25
CA LYS A 104 10.44 2.21 13.39
C LYS A 104 11.84 2.39 13.98
N GLU A 105 12.85 2.57 13.13
CA GLU A 105 14.25 2.75 13.54
C GLU A 105 14.50 4.09 14.24
N LEU A 106 13.78 5.14 13.87
CA LEU A 106 13.88 6.46 14.49
C LEU A 106 13.02 6.61 15.76
N CYS A 107 12.07 5.70 15.98
CA CYS A 107 11.23 5.71 17.17
C CYS A 107 11.96 5.08 18.37
N PRO A 108 11.82 5.64 19.58
CA PRO A 108 12.45 5.08 20.77
C PRO A 108 11.86 3.69 21.10
N ASN A 109 12.75 2.73 21.36
CA ASN A 109 12.35 1.38 21.75
C ASN A 109 11.64 1.36 23.12
N GLN A 110 10.92 0.29 23.46
CA GLN A 110 10.18 0.19 24.74
C GLN A 110 11.05 0.49 25.97
N ILE A 111 12.33 0.09 25.95
CA ILE A 111 13.29 0.35 27.01
C ILE A 111 13.64 1.85 27.07
N GLN A 112 13.92 2.47 25.92
CA GLN A 112 14.21 3.91 25.83
C GLN A 112 13.00 4.74 26.25
N MET A 113 11.78 4.34 25.88
CA MET A 113 10.55 4.96 26.35
C MET A 113 10.36 4.89 27.87
N ALA A 114 10.70 3.75 28.48
CA ALA A 114 10.63 3.61 29.94
C ALA A 114 11.64 4.52 30.63
N LEU A 115 12.81 4.72 30.03
CA LEU A 115 13.85 5.65 30.49
C LEU A 115 13.43 7.12 30.30
N CYS A 116 12.82 7.48 29.17
CA CYS A 116 12.32 8.84 28.97
C CYS A 116 11.22 9.21 29.96
N LYS A 117 10.36 8.26 30.33
CA LYS A 117 9.32 8.50 31.34
C LYS A 117 9.92 8.86 32.70
N LYS A 118 11.13 8.38 33.00
CA LYS A 118 11.88 8.69 34.23
C LYS A 118 12.71 9.97 34.11
N ASN A 119 13.37 10.18 32.97
CA ASN A 119 14.35 11.26 32.77
C ASN A 119 13.74 12.54 32.16
N GLY A 120 12.51 12.49 31.67
CA GLY A 120 11.78 13.63 31.10
C GLY A 120 12.03 13.90 29.62
N ASP A 121 13.17 13.45 29.07
CA ASP A 121 13.57 13.68 27.67
C ASP A 121 13.55 12.38 26.85
N CYS A 122 12.98 12.41 25.63
CA CYS A 122 13.19 11.39 24.61
C CYS A 122 13.75 11.97 23.33
N ASP A 123 14.50 11.12 22.67
CA ASP A 123 14.79 11.13 21.25
C ASP A 123 13.56 10.67 20.47
N VAL A 124 13.00 11.55 19.64
CA VAL A 124 11.83 11.28 18.80
C VAL A 124 12.11 11.63 17.33
N PRO A 125 11.39 11.04 16.36
CA PRO A 125 11.51 11.45 14.97
C PRO A 125 11.18 12.93 14.80
N SER A 126 11.95 13.63 13.97
CA SER A 126 11.66 15.02 13.60
C SER A 126 10.31 15.16 12.88
N GLN A 127 9.72 16.36 12.97
CA GLN A 127 8.45 16.66 12.31
C GLN A 127 8.46 16.39 10.79
N PRO A 128 9.49 16.76 10.01
CA PRO A 128 9.53 16.45 8.58
C PRO A 128 9.49 14.94 8.29
N MET A 129 10.09 14.11 9.15
CA MET A 129 10.03 12.65 9.00
C MET A 129 8.62 12.12 9.25
N LEU A 130 7.93 12.64 10.27
CA LEU A 130 6.54 12.27 10.57
C LEU A 130 5.61 12.70 9.44
N GLU A 131 5.72 13.95 8.96
CA GLU A 131 4.92 14.47 7.85
C GLU A 131 5.13 13.67 6.57
N TRP A 132 6.39 13.39 6.21
CA TRP A 132 6.72 12.55 5.06
C TRP A 132 6.10 11.16 5.17
N THR A 133 6.19 10.53 6.34
CA THR A 133 5.62 9.20 6.56
C THR A 133 4.09 9.23 6.50
N CYS A 134 3.45 10.26 7.07
CA CYS A 134 2.00 10.46 6.97
C CYS A 134 1.55 10.62 5.51
N LEU A 135 2.26 11.43 4.71
CA LEU A 135 1.97 11.57 3.28
C LEU A 135 2.11 10.24 2.54
N LYS A 136 3.12 9.43 2.91
CA LYS A 136 3.29 8.08 2.34
C LYS A 136 2.13 7.16 2.69
N VAL A 137 1.69 7.16 3.95
CA VAL A 137 0.56 6.33 4.41
C VAL A 137 -0.75 6.78 3.74
N LEU A 138 -1.00 8.09 3.63
CA LEU A 138 -2.19 8.63 2.98
C LEU A 138 -2.23 8.29 1.49
N GLY A 139 -1.11 8.45 0.78
CA GLY A 139 -1.02 8.07 -0.63
C GLY A 139 -1.20 6.56 -0.83
N ALA A 140 -0.65 5.72 0.06
CA ALA A 140 -0.87 4.28 0.04
C ALA A 140 -2.34 3.92 0.28
N GLY A 141 -3.00 4.56 1.24
CA GLY A 141 -4.44 4.37 1.49
C GLY A 141 -5.29 4.73 0.27
N LYS A 142 -4.94 5.82 -0.43
CA LYS A 142 -5.61 6.20 -1.69
C LYS A 142 -5.36 5.19 -2.81
N LEU A 143 -4.13 4.67 -2.91
CA LEU A 143 -3.78 3.60 -3.86
C LEU A 143 -4.57 2.34 -3.60
N LEU A 144 -4.62 1.87 -2.36
CA LEU A 144 -5.38 0.70 -1.95
C LEU A 144 -6.87 0.85 -2.32
N SER A 145 -7.49 1.99 -1.97
CA SER A 145 -8.87 2.28 -2.36
C SER A 145 -9.07 2.27 -3.89
N CYS A 146 -8.09 2.77 -4.65
CA CYS A 146 -8.13 2.69 -6.11
C CYS A 146 -7.99 1.24 -6.60
N THR A 147 -7.06 0.46 -6.06
CA THR A 147 -6.85 -0.96 -6.40
C THR A 147 -8.14 -1.73 -6.20
N LEU A 148 -8.74 -1.58 -5.02
CA LEU A 148 -10.06 -2.13 -4.69
C LEU A 148 -11.08 -1.75 -5.79
N SER A 149 -11.30 -0.46 -6.03
CA SER A 149 -12.26 -0.02 -7.06
C SER A 149 -11.99 -0.62 -8.45
N ARG A 150 -10.71 -0.79 -8.84
CA ARG A 150 -10.34 -1.47 -10.09
C ARG A 150 -10.62 -2.97 -10.05
N CYS A 151 -10.36 -3.66 -8.93
CA CYS A 151 -10.68 -5.08 -8.75
C CYS A 151 -12.18 -5.32 -8.93
N SER A 152 -13.02 -4.52 -8.27
CA SER A 152 -14.48 -4.60 -8.39
C SER A 152 -14.94 -4.40 -9.83
N ARG A 153 -14.40 -3.40 -10.54
CA ARG A 153 -14.73 -3.16 -11.94
C ARG A 153 -14.28 -4.31 -12.86
N ALA A 154 -13.07 -4.83 -12.67
CA ALA A 154 -12.55 -5.96 -13.45
C ALA A 154 -13.38 -7.23 -13.18
N PHE A 155 -13.82 -7.45 -11.94
CA PHE A 155 -14.68 -8.56 -11.56
C PHE A 155 -16.03 -8.50 -12.28
N ILE A 156 -16.67 -7.32 -12.33
CA ILE A 156 -17.93 -7.12 -13.04
C ILE A 156 -17.77 -7.39 -14.54
N LEU A 157 -16.68 -6.93 -15.15
CA LEU A 157 -16.38 -7.18 -16.57
C LEU A 157 -16.17 -8.67 -16.87
N ALA A 158 -15.42 -9.37 -16.02
CA ALA A 158 -15.21 -10.82 -16.14
C ALA A 158 -16.53 -11.59 -16.02
N LYS A 159 -17.36 -11.24 -15.02
CA LYS A 159 -18.70 -11.83 -14.83
C LYS A 159 -19.63 -11.53 -16.01
N GLN A 160 -19.54 -10.34 -16.62
CA GLN A 160 -20.28 -10.02 -17.82
C GLN A 160 -19.84 -10.91 -18.98
N GLN A 161 -18.53 -11.07 -19.23
CA GLN A 161 -18.03 -11.94 -20.30
C GLN A 161 -18.44 -13.40 -20.15
N MET A 162 -18.50 -13.93 -18.92
CA MET A 162 -19.03 -15.28 -18.69
C MET A 162 -20.47 -15.47 -19.21
N LYS A 163 -21.30 -14.42 -19.17
CA LYS A 163 -22.69 -14.49 -19.69
C LYS A 163 -22.74 -14.62 -21.21
N TRP A 164 -21.68 -14.25 -21.91
CA TRP A 164 -21.53 -14.46 -23.35
C TRP A 164 -20.89 -15.82 -23.67
N GLU A 165 -20.67 -16.66 -22.65
CA GLU A 165 -20.04 -17.99 -22.73
C GLU A 165 -18.62 -18.00 -23.32
N GLU A 166 -17.99 -16.83 -23.43
CA GLU A 166 -16.62 -16.69 -23.94
C GLU A 166 -15.60 -16.85 -22.80
N PHE A 167 -14.55 -17.64 -23.07
CA PHE A 167 -13.38 -17.78 -22.20
C PHE A 167 -13.74 -18.12 -20.75
N LEU A 168 -14.69 -19.03 -20.55
CA LEU A 168 -15.29 -19.33 -19.24
C LEU A 168 -14.24 -19.67 -18.17
N ILE A 169 -13.29 -20.56 -18.48
CA ILE A 169 -12.23 -20.97 -17.55
C ILE A 169 -11.39 -19.77 -17.10
N LEU A 170 -10.95 -18.94 -18.05
CA LEU A 170 -10.16 -17.76 -17.76
C LEU A 170 -10.94 -16.78 -16.88
N ASN A 171 -12.19 -16.49 -17.25
CA ASN A 171 -13.02 -15.59 -16.47
C ASN A 171 -13.26 -16.13 -15.05
N ILE A 172 -13.39 -17.45 -14.85
CA ILE A 172 -13.54 -18.06 -13.51
C ILE A 172 -12.28 -17.84 -12.67
N VAL A 173 -11.11 -18.05 -13.27
CA VAL A 173 -9.82 -17.79 -12.60
C VAL A 173 -9.71 -16.31 -12.23
N LEU A 174 -10.08 -15.40 -13.14
CA LEU A 174 -10.04 -13.96 -12.91
C LEU A 174 -11.00 -13.52 -11.82
N THR A 175 -12.26 -13.93 -11.83
CA THR A 175 -13.23 -13.56 -10.79
C THR A 175 -12.81 -14.10 -9.43
N SER A 176 -12.31 -15.34 -9.39
CA SER A 176 -11.80 -15.98 -8.18
C SER A 176 -10.61 -15.21 -7.58
N MET A 177 -9.60 -14.87 -8.39
CA MET A 177 -8.45 -14.08 -7.93
C MET A 177 -8.84 -12.66 -7.53
N LEU A 178 -9.62 -11.96 -8.34
CA LEU A 178 -10.03 -10.58 -8.06
C LEU A 178 -10.87 -10.49 -6.78
N SER A 179 -11.64 -11.53 -6.45
CA SER A 179 -12.39 -11.62 -5.20
C SER A 179 -11.52 -11.90 -3.97
N ARG A 180 -10.36 -12.55 -4.11
CA ARG A 180 -9.42 -12.75 -3.00
C ARG A 180 -8.50 -11.54 -2.80
N LEU A 181 -8.22 -10.83 -3.89
CA LEU A 181 -7.38 -9.63 -3.88
C LEU A 181 -8.14 -8.39 -3.35
N TRP A 182 -9.46 -8.33 -3.56
CA TRP A 182 -10.35 -7.33 -2.95
C TRP A 182 -10.52 -7.58 -1.45
#